data_AF-A0A7W3P5J6-F1
#
_entry.id   AF-A0A7W3P5J6-F1
#
_cell.length_a   1.000
_cell.length_b   1.000
_cell.length_c   1.000
_cell.angle_alpha   90.00
_cell.angle_beta   90.00
_cell.angle_gamma   90.00
#
_symmetry.space_group_name_H-M   'P 1'
#
loop_
_entity.id
_entity.type
_entity.pdbx_description
1 polymer ?
#
loop_
_entity_poly.entity_id
_entity_poly.type
_entity_poly.pdbx_seq_one_letter_code
_entity_poly.pdbx_strand_id
1 'polypeptide(L)'
;MDSHDEARSKASALLRQRGLRYDNIYDPADSQLDKLAGNLPTDVLPSTIVLDKQGRLAVRILGPVNADTLLTEIEAVNHGR
;
A
#
# COMPACT_ATOMS: atom_id res chain seq x y z
N MET A 1 -9.78 20.08 18.18
CA MET A 1 -8.92 19.19 17.38
C MET A 1 -9.80 18.02 17.03
N ASP A 2 -10.11 17.88 15.74
CA ASP A 2 -11.12 16.93 15.29
C ASP A 2 -10.51 15.53 15.18
N SER A 3 -11.33 14.47 15.23
CA SER A 3 -10.85 13.08 15.26
C SER A 3 -9.97 12.71 14.06
N HIS A 4 -10.21 13.32 12.91
CA HIS A 4 -9.42 13.15 11.69
C HIS A 4 -8.02 13.74 11.81
N ASP A 5 -7.87 14.89 12.50
CA ASP A 5 -6.56 15.52 12.74
C ASP A 5 -5.73 14.68 13.70
N GLU A 6 -6.35 14.09 14.71
CA GLU A 6 -5.68 13.20 15.66
C GLU A 6 -5.18 11.92 14.97
N ALA A 7 -6.01 11.30 14.13
CA ALA A 7 -5.62 10.11 13.36
C ALA A 7 -4.43 10.40 12.43
N ARG A 8 -4.46 11.52 11.71
CA ARG A 8 -3.36 11.96 10.83
C ARG A 8 -2.07 12.21 11.61
N SER A 9 -2.16 12.84 12.78
CA SER A 9 -1.02 13.11 13.66
C SER A 9 -0.37 11.81 14.15
N LYS A 10 -1.17 10.84 14.61
CA LYS A 10 -0.70 9.52 15.06
C LYS A 10 -0.03 8.74 13.93
N ALA A 11 -0.63 8.71 12.74
CA ALA A 11 -0.02 8.07 11.56
C ALA A 11 1.35 8.69 11.23
N SER A 12 1.43 10.03 11.21
CA SER A 12 2.68 10.74 10.95
C SER A 12 3.76 10.46 12.01
N ALA A 13 3.36 10.34 13.28
CA ALA A 13 4.28 9.99 14.36
C ALA A 13 4.84 8.57 14.20
N LEU A 14 4.01 7.60 13.83
CA LEU A 14 4.43 6.22 13.56
C LEU A 14 5.50 6.16 12.46
N LEU A 15 5.27 6.86 11.34
CA LEU A 15 6.23 6.89 10.23
C LEU A 15 7.60 7.44 10.66
N ARG A 16 7.61 8.52 11.44
CA ARG A 16 8.84 9.11 12.01
C ARG A 16 9.54 8.15 12.97
N GLN A 17 8.80 7.56 13.89
CA GLN A 17 9.33 6.61 14.88
C GLN A 17 9.93 5.37 14.24
N ARG A 18 9.34 4.89 13.13
CA ARG A 18 9.81 3.73 12.38
C ARG A 18 10.89 4.07 11.35
N GLY A 19 11.23 5.35 11.16
CA GLY A 19 12.23 5.78 10.18
C GLY A 19 11.86 5.45 8.73
N LEU A 20 10.56 5.36 8.43
CA LEU A 20 10.07 4.98 7.11
C LEU A 20 10.20 6.16 6.16
N ARG A 21 10.92 5.95 5.04
CA ARG A 21 11.26 7.01 4.07
C ARG A 21 10.52 6.89 2.75
N TYR A 22 9.69 5.87 2.59
CA TYR A 22 8.85 5.74 1.40
C TYR A 22 7.69 6.73 1.46
N ASP A 23 7.23 7.16 0.29
CA ASP A 23 6.06 8.02 0.17
C ASP A 23 4.83 7.32 0.72
N ASN A 24 3.99 8.08 1.41
CA ASN A 24 2.78 7.59 2.04
C ASN A 24 1.62 8.53 1.71
N ILE A 25 0.44 7.96 1.60
CA ILE A 25 -0.79 8.68 1.28
C ILE A 25 -1.73 8.50 2.48
N TYR A 26 -2.23 9.62 3.02
CA TYR A 26 -3.29 9.60 4.03
C TYR A 26 -4.65 9.69 3.31
N ASP A 27 -5.35 8.57 3.23
CA ASP A 27 -6.63 8.44 2.52
C ASP A 27 -7.69 7.80 3.43
N PRO A 28 -8.28 8.57 4.38
CA PRO A 28 -9.27 8.03 5.32
C PRO A 28 -10.63 7.70 4.66
N ALA A 29 -10.81 8.05 3.39
CA ALA A 29 -12.02 7.81 2.62
C ALA A 29 -11.87 6.66 1.61
N ASP A 30 -10.73 5.96 1.60
CA ASP A 30 -10.37 4.86 0.69
C ASP A 30 -10.50 5.17 -0.82
N SER A 31 -10.63 6.46 -1.16
CA SER A 31 -10.94 6.96 -2.50
C SER A 31 -9.79 6.82 -3.51
N GLN A 32 -8.56 6.75 -3.03
CA GLN A 32 -7.36 6.63 -3.85
C GLN A 32 -7.03 5.18 -4.16
N LEU A 33 -7.29 4.27 -3.21
CA LEU A 33 -7.11 2.84 -3.42
C LEU A 33 -8.00 2.32 -4.55
N ASP A 34 -9.27 2.75 -4.60
CA ASP A 34 -10.21 2.43 -5.67
C ASP A 34 -9.70 2.87 -7.05
N LYS A 35 -9.08 4.05 -7.13
CA LYS A 35 -8.53 4.59 -8.39
C LYS A 35 -7.29 3.81 -8.84
N LEU A 36 -6.46 3.36 -7.90
CA LEU A 36 -5.17 2.74 -8.18
C LEU A 36 -5.30 1.25 -8.53
N ALA A 37 -6.19 0.55 -7.85
CA ALA A 37 -6.30 -0.91 -7.93
C ALA A 37 -7.70 -1.40 -8.34
N GLY A 38 -8.64 -0.51 -8.65
CA GLY A 38 -10.03 -0.88 -8.85
C GLY A 38 -10.67 -1.35 -7.54
N ASN A 39 -11.72 -2.16 -7.64
CA ASN A 39 -12.44 -2.73 -6.50
C ASN A 39 -11.52 -3.68 -5.70
N LEU A 40 -10.79 -3.14 -4.72
CA LEU A 40 -10.13 -3.91 -3.68
C LEU A 40 -11.17 -4.16 -2.58
N PRO A 41 -11.24 -5.38 -2.02
CA PRO A 41 -12.01 -5.60 -0.81
C PRO A 41 -11.45 -4.68 0.29
N THR A 42 -12.23 -3.67 0.68
CA THR A 42 -11.89 -2.70 1.74
C THR A 42 -11.69 -3.38 3.10
N ASP A 43 -12.19 -4.59 3.24
CA ASP A 43 -12.30 -5.32 4.49
C ASP A 43 -11.06 -6.17 4.80
N VAL A 44 -10.10 -6.24 3.85
CA VAL A 44 -8.91 -7.09 3.97
C VAL A 44 -7.66 -6.22 4.09
N LEU A 45 -7.39 -5.79 5.33
CA LEU A 45 -6.16 -5.11 5.72
C LEU A 45 -5.20 -6.07 6.42
N PRO A 46 -3.88 -6.04 6.13
CA PRO A 46 -3.23 -5.26 5.07
C PRO A 46 -3.45 -5.88 3.67
N SER A 47 -3.28 -5.08 2.63
CA SER A 47 -3.17 -5.53 1.25
C SER A 47 -1.89 -4.97 0.61
N THR A 48 -1.35 -5.67 -0.39
CA THR A 48 -0.16 -5.25 -1.13
C THR A 48 -0.40 -5.43 -2.61
N ILE A 49 -0.08 -4.39 -3.39
CA ILE A 49 -0.17 -4.39 -4.84
C ILE A 49 1.21 -4.13 -5.43
N VAL A 50 1.52 -4.79 -6.55
CA VAL A 50 2.74 -4.54 -7.33
C VAL A 50 2.31 -4.04 -8.70
N LEU A 51 2.84 -2.89 -9.10
CA LEU A 51 2.62 -2.30 -10.41
C LEU A 51 3.80 -2.62 -11.34
N ASP A 52 3.51 -2.85 -12.61
CA ASP A 52 4.55 -2.93 -13.64
C ASP A 52 5.10 -1.55 -14.02
N LYS A 53 6.10 -1.53 -14.89
CA LYS A 53 6.74 -0.28 -15.37
C LYS A 53 5.81 0.62 -16.18
N GLN A 54 4.67 0.12 -16.63
CA GLN A 54 3.64 0.88 -17.32
C GLN A 54 2.57 1.41 -16.35
N GLY A 55 2.71 1.15 -15.05
CA GLY A 55 1.75 1.54 -14.03
C GLY A 55 0.50 0.66 -13.99
N ARG A 56 0.53 -0.52 -14.59
CA ARG A 56 -0.59 -1.48 -14.57
C ARG A 56 -0.45 -2.41 -13.38
N LEU A 57 -1.58 -2.86 -12.82
CA LEU A 57 -1.59 -3.82 -11.73
C LEU A 57 -1.12 -5.19 -12.21
N ALA A 58 0.01 -5.68 -11.67
CA ALA A 58 0.62 -6.95 -12.05
C ALA A 58 0.38 -8.04 -11.00
N VAL A 59 0.49 -7.70 -9.71
CA VAL A 59 0.28 -8.64 -8.60
C VAL A 59 -0.62 -8.02 -7.54
N ARG A 60 -1.47 -8.86 -6.93
CA ARG A 60 -2.32 -8.51 -5.81
C ARG A 60 -2.17 -9.56 -4.71
N ILE A 61 -1.85 -9.10 -3.51
CA ILE A 61 -1.72 -9.93 -2.32
C ILE A 61 -2.68 -9.39 -1.26
N LEU A 62 -3.55 -10.26 -0.79
CA LEU A 62 -4.53 -9.96 0.25
C LEU A 62 -4.07 -10.61 1.55
N GLY A 63 -3.90 -9.79 2.59
CA GLY A 63 -3.33 -10.22 3.87
C GLY A 63 -1.83 -9.99 3.97
N PRO A 64 -1.22 -10.46 5.08
CA PRO A 64 0.19 -10.25 5.35
C PRO A 64 1.09 -10.98 4.34
N VAL A 65 2.15 -10.31 3.91
CA VAL A 65 3.18 -10.84 3.03
C VAL A 65 4.55 -10.68 3.69
N ASN A 66 5.42 -11.67 3.54
CA ASN A 66 6.81 -11.57 4.00
C ASN A 66 7.70 -10.93 2.91
N ALA A 67 8.89 -10.47 3.30
CA ALA A 67 9.79 -9.76 2.39
C ALA A 67 10.28 -10.61 1.22
N ASP A 68 10.58 -11.89 1.46
CA ASP A 68 11.15 -12.78 0.43
C ASP A 68 10.12 -13.10 -0.68
N THR A 69 8.88 -13.37 -0.27
CA THR A 69 7.75 -13.55 -1.18
C THR A 69 7.51 -12.28 -1.98
N LEU A 70 7.45 -11.11 -1.32
CA LEU A 70 7.24 -9.85 -2.03
C LEU A 70 8.37 -9.53 -3.02
N LEU A 71 9.63 -9.79 -2.64
CA LEU A 71 10.78 -9.58 -3.53
C LEU A 71 10.71 -10.48 -4.76
N THR A 72 10.34 -11.75 -4.58
CA THR A 72 10.16 -12.72 -5.69
C THR A 72 9.12 -12.22 -6.69
N GLU A 73 7.98 -11.72 -6.22
CA GLU A 73 6.93 -11.16 -7.08
C GLU A 73 7.40 -9.90 -7.82
N ILE A 74 8.11 -9.00 -7.15
CA ILE A 74 8.66 -7.78 -7.77
C ILE A 74 9.67 -8.14 -8.87
N GLU A 75 10.54 -9.12 -8.63
CA GLU A 75 11.50 -9.60 -9.62
C GLU A 75 10.78 -10.21 -10.83
N ALA A 76 9.77 -11.05 -10.61
CA ALA A 76 8.95 -11.63 -11.68
C ALA A 76 8.31 -10.55 -12.57
N VAL A 77 7.69 -9.52 -11.95
CA VAL A 77 7.10 -8.38 -12.66
C VAL A 77 8.15 -7.60 -13.45
N ASN A 78 9.34 -7.38 -12.87
CA ASN A 78 10.43 -6.68 -13.56
C ASN A 78 10.97 -7.47 -14.77
N HIS A 79 10.86 -8.79 -14.75
CA HIS A 79 11.24 -9.68 -15.85
C HIS A 79 10.13 -9.93 -16.89
N GLY A 80 8.94 -9.35 -16.70
CA GLY A 80 7.84 -9.42 -17.67
C GLY A 80 7.16 -10.77 -17.78
N ARG A 81 7.21 -11.59 -16.72
CA ARG A 81 6.42 -12.83 -16.60
C ARG A 81 5.05 -12.56 -15.98
#